data_AF-A0A3D5D1I8-F1
#
_entry.id   AF-A0A3D5D1I8-F1
#
_cell.length_a   1.000
_cell.length_b   1.000
_cell.length_c   1.000
_cell.angle_alpha   90.00
_cell.angle_beta   90.00
_cell.angle_gamma   90.00
#
_symmetry.space_group_name_H-M   'P 1'
#
loop_
_entity.id
_entity.type
_entity.pdbx_description
1 polymer ?
#
loop_
_entity_poly.entity_id
_entity_poly.type
_entity_poly.pdbx_seq_one_letter_code
_entity_poly.pdbx_strand_id
1 'polypeptide(L)'
;MSADKIPNTVEAWETDALGADDEFVRVSSVDLSTEIDEALCLQSISIRLEKRLVDSFKLLAKYHGVGYQPLMRDALNRFANAEMKNIVSGVVESQRIQRPAKKLRVKPIEPPLQERKRA
;
A
#
# COMPACT_ATOMS: atom_id res chain seq x y z
N MET A 1 34.09 -39.81 -7.42
CA MET A 1 34.98 -38.64 -7.28
C MET A 1 34.38 -37.82 -6.15
N SER A 2 35.02 -37.78 -4.98
CA SER A 2 34.52 -37.00 -3.85
C SER A 2 34.62 -35.53 -4.21
N ALA A 3 33.49 -34.85 -4.40
CA ALA A 3 33.48 -33.42 -4.65
C ALA A 3 34.09 -32.70 -3.43
N ASP A 4 35.14 -31.90 -3.66
CA ASP A 4 35.68 -31.03 -2.63
C ASP A 4 34.55 -30.12 -2.13
N LYS A 5 34.25 -30.21 -0.84
CA LYS A 5 33.17 -29.42 -0.23
C LYS A 5 33.54 -27.94 -0.27
N ILE A 6 32.67 -27.14 -0.88
CA ILE A 6 32.86 -25.68 -0.91
C ILE A 6 32.68 -25.13 0.51
N PRO A 7 33.65 -24.34 1.03
CA PRO A 7 33.56 -23.78 2.37
C PRO A 7 32.44 -22.72 2.45
N ASN A 8 31.59 -22.82 3.49
CA ASN A 8 30.50 -21.88 3.74
C ASN A 8 31.03 -20.52 4.22
N THR A 9 31.46 -19.69 3.27
CA THR A 9 32.03 -18.35 3.45
C THR A 9 31.19 -17.33 2.71
N VAL A 10 31.22 -16.07 3.14
CA VAL A 10 30.44 -14.98 2.51
C VAL A 10 30.86 -14.84 1.05
N GLU A 11 32.16 -14.89 0.78
CA GLU A 11 32.73 -14.76 -0.55
C GLU A 11 32.21 -15.84 -1.50
N ALA A 12 32.06 -17.08 -1.04
CA ALA A 12 31.52 -18.16 -1.86
C ALA A 12 30.03 -17.97 -2.23
N TRP A 13 29.26 -17.28 -1.40
CA TRP A 13 27.88 -16.88 -1.74
C TRP A 13 27.85 -15.70 -2.72
N GLU A 14 28.70 -14.70 -2.52
CA GLU A 14 28.76 -13.50 -3.38
C GLU A 14 29.31 -13.79 -4.78
N THR A 15 30.15 -14.82 -4.93
CA THR A 15 30.69 -15.24 -6.23
C THR A 15 29.86 -16.31 -6.92
N ASP A 16 28.65 -16.62 -6.43
CA ASP A 16 27.79 -17.70 -6.91
C ASP A 16 28.46 -19.10 -6.89
N ALA A 17 29.53 -19.29 -6.10
CA ALA A 17 30.16 -20.60 -5.96
C ALA A 17 29.30 -21.55 -5.12
N LEU A 18 28.49 -20.99 -4.22
CA LEU A 18 27.42 -21.68 -3.49
C LEU A 18 26.05 -21.20 -3.97
N GLY A 19 25.10 -22.13 -4.11
CA GLY A 19 23.69 -21.81 -4.39
C GLY A 19 23.31 -21.66 -5.86
N ALA A 20 24.26 -21.58 -6.78
CA ALA A 20 24.01 -21.45 -8.22
C ALA A 20 24.07 -22.79 -9.00
N ASP A 21 24.16 -23.92 -8.30
CA ASP A 21 24.21 -25.24 -8.94
C ASP A 21 22.80 -25.77 -9.25
N ASP A 22 22.56 -25.99 -10.54
CA ASP A 22 21.31 -26.49 -11.12
C ASP A 22 20.85 -27.82 -10.50
N GLU A 23 21.75 -28.66 -9.97
CA GLU A 23 21.40 -29.92 -9.32
C GLU A 23 20.48 -29.71 -8.09
N PHE A 24 20.61 -28.55 -7.43
CA PHE A 24 19.83 -28.19 -6.25
C PHE A 24 18.58 -27.36 -6.56
N VAL A 25 18.37 -26.96 -7.83
CA VAL A 25 17.18 -26.21 -8.26
C VAL A 25 16.01 -27.17 -8.45
N ARG A 26 14.87 -26.90 -7.79
CA ARG A 26 13.61 -27.63 -8.03
C ARG A 26 12.43 -26.68 -8.09
N VAL A 27 11.46 -27.04 -8.95
CA VAL A 27 10.16 -26.36 -9.01
C VAL A 27 9.42 -26.60 -7.68
N SER A 28 8.90 -25.54 -7.09
CA SER A 28 8.09 -25.62 -5.88
C SER A 28 6.81 -26.43 -6.12
N SER A 29 6.32 -27.12 -5.08
CA SER A 29 4.98 -27.69 -5.14
C SER A 29 3.93 -26.58 -5.23
N VAL A 30 2.76 -26.92 -5.79
CA VAL A 30 1.62 -25.99 -5.86
C VAL A 30 1.16 -25.58 -4.46
N ASP A 31 1.17 -26.53 -3.52
CA ASP A 31 0.79 -26.27 -2.13
C ASP A 31 1.70 -25.23 -1.48
N LEU A 32 3.03 -25.38 -1.64
CA LEU A 32 3.99 -24.40 -1.09
C LEU A 32 3.81 -23.01 -1.71
N SER A 33 3.55 -22.93 -3.02
CA SER A 33 3.28 -21.63 -3.67
C SER A 33 2.01 -20.97 -3.14
N THR A 34 0.99 -21.77 -2.83
CA THR A 34 -0.29 -21.28 -2.27
C THR A 34 -0.09 -20.81 -0.82
N GLU A 35 0.64 -21.56 -0.01
CA GLU A 35 0.98 -21.17 1.37
C GLU A 35 1.76 -19.84 1.42
N ILE A 36 2.69 -19.64 0.46
CA ILE A 36 3.43 -18.39 0.33
C ILE A 36 2.48 -17.23 -0.04
N ASP A 37 1.60 -17.43 -1.01
CA ASP A 37 0.64 -16.41 -1.41
C ASP A 37 -0.29 -16.05 -0.24
N GLU A 38 -0.79 -17.03 0.51
CA GLU A 38 -1.62 -16.80 1.70
C GLU A 38 -0.87 -16.05 2.81
N ALA A 39 0.37 -16.47 3.12
CA ALA A 39 1.21 -15.80 4.11
C ALA A 39 1.49 -14.33 3.75
N LEU A 40 1.58 -14.04 2.45
CA LEU A 40 1.77 -12.68 1.92
C LEU A 40 0.44 -11.95 1.63
N CYS A 41 -0.70 -12.58 1.91
CA CYS A 41 -2.05 -12.06 1.62
C CYS A 41 -2.22 -11.67 0.14
N LEU A 42 -1.67 -12.47 -0.77
CA LEU A 42 -1.74 -12.30 -2.21
C LEU A 42 -2.86 -13.16 -2.78
N GLN A 43 -3.57 -12.58 -3.75
CA GLN A 43 -4.57 -13.31 -4.54
C GLN A 43 -4.22 -13.17 -6.02
N SER A 44 -4.08 -14.29 -6.71
CA SER A 44 -3.96 -14.30 -8.17
C SER A 44 -5.28 -13.87 -8.80
N ILE A 45 -5.25 -12.81 -9.61
CA ILE A 45 -6.40 -12.36 -10.39
C ILE A 45 -6.13 -12.50 -11.89
N SER A 46 -7.13 -12.94 -12.62
CA SER A 46 -7.09 -13.01 -14.08
C SER A 46 -7.90 -11.85 -14.66
N ILE A 47 -7.22 -10.82 -15.14
CA ILE A 47 -7.83 -9.64 -15.77
C ILE A 47 -7.31 -9.46 -17.19
N ARG A 48 -8.15 -8.91 -18.08
CA ARG A 48 -7.75 -8.53 -19.44
C ARG A 48 -7.35 -7.06 -19.45
N LEU A 49 -6.15 -6.77 -19.96
CA LEU A 49 -5.64 -5.42 -20.14
C LEU A 49 -5.27 -5.19 -21.60
N GLU A 50 -5.29 -3.93 -22.03
CA GLU A 50 -4.80 -3.55 -23.35
C GLU A 50 -3.30 -3.85 -23.48
N LYS A 51 -2.87 -4.37 -24.64
CA LYS A 51 -1.46 -4.70 -24.87
C LYS A 51 -0.53 -3.50 -24.64
N ARG A 52 -0.91 -2.33 -25.16
CA ARG A 52 -0.14 -1.08 -25.01
C ARG A 52 0.03 -0.67 -23.55
N LEU A 53 -0.97 -0.93 -22.72
CA LEU A 53 -0.90 -0.64 -21.29
C LEU A 53 0.11 -1.57 -20.60
N VAL A 54 0.06 -2.86 -20.90
CA VAL A 54 1.03 -3.84 -20.37
C VAL A 54 2.46 -3.48 -20.77
N ASP A 55 2.67 -3.10 -22.03
CA ASP A 55 3.99 -2.69 -22.52
C ASP A 55 4.50 -1.41 -21.84
N SER A 56 3.60 -0.45 -21.61
CA SER A 56 3.93 0.78 -20.87
C SER A 56 4.37 0.47 -19.43
N PHE A 57 3.66 -0.41 -18.74
CA PHE A 57 4.05 -0.82 -17.39
C PHE A 57 5.38 -1.55 -17.35
N LYS A 58 5.68 -2.40 -18.34
CA LYS A 58 7.00 -3.05 -18.45
C LYS A 58 8.11 -2.04 -18.66
N LEU A 59 7.89 -1.02 -19.49
CA LEU A 59 8.86 0.04 -19.73
C LEU A 59 9.11 0.88 -18.47
N LEU A 60 8.05 1.28 -17.78
CA LEU A 60 8.15 2.00 -16.50
C LEU A 60 8.88 1.16 -15.45
N ALA A 61 8.59 -0.13 -15.37
CA ALA A 61 9.23 -1.04 -14.42
C ALA A 61 10.74 -1.12 -14.65
N LYS A 62 11.18 -1.22 -15.91
CA LYS A 62 12.61 -1.14 -16.27
C LYS A 62 13.24 0.19 -15.84
N TYR A 63 12.56 1.31 -16.09
CA TYR A 63 13.05 2.63 -15.70
C TYR A 63 13.21 2.78 -14.18
N HIS A 64 12.27 2.22 -13.41
CA HIS A 64 12.31 2.25 -11.94
C HIS A 64 13.16 1.13 -11.31
N GLY A 65 13.74 0.24 -12.11
CA GLY A 65 14.54 -0.89 -11.61
C GLY A 65 13.75 -1.95 -10.85
N VAL A 66 12.44 -2.07 -11.12
CA VAL A 66 11.54 -3.03 -10.45
C VAL A 66 10.87 -3.96 -11.46
N GLY A 67 10.28 -5.06 -10.99
CA GLY A 67 9.45 -5.92 -11.83
C GLY A 67 8.11 -5.26 -12.20
N TYR A 68 7.51 -5.68 -13.33
CA TYR A 68 6.23 -5.11 -13.78
C TYR A 68 5.07 -5.43 -12.82
N GLN A 69 5.03 -6.63 -12.24
CA GLN A 69 3.98 -7.04 -11.30
C GLN A 69 4.05 -6.23 -10.00
N PRO A 70 5.22 -6.06 -9.35
CA PRO A 70 5.36 -5.14 -8.22
C PRO A 70 4.88 -3.72 -8.53
N LEU A 71 5.30 -3.16 -9.68
CA LEU A 71 4.91 -1.81 -10.07
C LEU A 71 3.40 -1.70 -10.33
N MET A 72 2.80 -2.69 -10.99
CA MET A 72 1.35 -2.74 -11.21
C MET A 72 0.60 -2.80 -9.88
N ARG A 73 1.06 -3.62 -8.93
CA ARG A 73 0.46 -3.74 -7.60
C ARG A 73 0.49 -2.41 -6.84
N ASP A 74 1.63 -1.73 -6.86
CA ASP A 74 1.78 -0.41 -6.24
C ASP A 74 0.87 0.64 -6.91
N ALA A 75 0.81 0.66 -8.25
CA ALA A 75 -0.08 1.57 -8.98
C ALA A 75 -1.56 1.38 -8.63
N LEU A 76 -2.04 0.12 -8.58
CA LEU A 76 -3.41 -0.20 -8.20
C LEU A 76 -3.71 0.19 -6.75
N ASN A 77 -2.79 -0.05 -5.82
CA ASN A 77 -2.93 0.37 -4.42
C ASN A 77 -2.99 1.89 -4.28
N ARG A 78 -2.12 2.63 -4.98
CA ARG A 78 -2.13 4.09 -4.97
C ARG A 78 -3.44 4.65 -5.48
N PHE A 79 -3.97 4.08 -6.57
CA PHE A 79 -5.26 4.47 -7.12
C PHE A 79 -6.40 4.22 -6.11
N ALA A 80 -6.51 3.01 -5.56
CA ALA A 80 -7.55 2.67 -4.59
C ALA A 80 -7.50 3.59 -3.36
N ASN A 81 -6.31 3.81 -2.80
CA ASN A 81 -6.12 4.69 -1.65
C ASN A 81 -6.48 6.15 -1.94
N ALA A 82 -6.15 6.65 -3.13
CA ALA A 82 -6.52 8.00 -3.54
C ALA A 82 -8.04 8.14 -3.67
N GLU A 83 -8.72 7.17 -4.30
CA GLU A 83 -10.17 7.26 -4.47
C GLU A 83 -10.94 7.11 -3.16
N MET A 84 -10.50 6.24 -2.24
CA MET A 84 -11.12 6.17 -0.93
C MET A 84 -11.02 7.50 -0.18
N LYS A 85 -9.87 8.18 -0.24
CA LYS A 85 -9.70 9.51 0.36
C LYS A 85 -10.61 10.56 -0.29
N ASN A 86 -10.76 10.54 -1.61
CA ASN A 86 -11.64 11.44 -2.34
C ASN A 86 -13.09 11.27 -1.91
N ILE A 87 -13.57 10.02 -1.82
CA ILE A 87 -14.93 9.70 -1.39
C ILE A 87 -15.20 10.23 0.02
N VAL A 88 -14.31 9.92 0.98
CA VAL A 88 -14.47 10.38 2.37
C VAL A 88 -14.49 11.91 2.45
N SER A 89 -13.61 12.58 1.70
CA SER A 89 -13.55 14.05 1.67
C SER A 89 -14.84 14.65 1.12
N GLY A 90 -15.40 14.07 0.05
CA GLY A 90 -16.68 14.50 -0.51
C GLY A 90 -17.87 14.28 0.44
N VAL A 91 -17.87 13.18 1.21
CA VAL A 91 -18.91 12.92 2.23
C VAL A 91 -18.83 13.94 3.37
N VAL A 92 -17.62 14.25 3.86
CA VAL A 92 -17.44 15.28 4.91
C VAL A 92 -17.90 16.65 4.42
N GLU A 93 -17.56 17.02 3.19
CA GLU A 93 -17.94 18.32 2.64
C GLU A 93 -19.46 18.43 2.44
N SER A 94 -20.10 17.38 1.92
CA SER A 94 -21.56 17.35 1.77
C SER A 94 -22.30 17.35 3.11
N GLN A 95 -21.76 16.73 4.17
CA GLN A 95 -22.32 16.83 5.52
C GLN A 95 -22.13 18.21 6.16
N ARG A 96 -21.03 18.92 5.85
CA ARG A 96 -20.82 20.30 6.31
C ARG A 96 -21.82 21.25 5.68
N ILE A 97 -22.07 21.11 4.38
CA ILE A 97 -23.06 21.93 3.65
C ILE A 97 -24.49 21.65 4.16
N GLN A 98 -24.78 20.41 4.58
CA GLN A 98 -26.11 20.02 5.07
C GLN A 98 -26.35 20.26 6.57
N ARG A 99 -25.33 20.63 7.36
CA ARG A 99 -25.56 21.02 8.76
C ARG A 99 -26.15 22.43 8.80
N PRO A 100 -27.43 22.63 9.16
CA PRO A 100 -27.95 23.97 9.39
C PRO A 100 -27.15 24.60 10.53
N ALA A 101 -26.73 25.85 10.35
CA ALA A 101 -26.04 26.62 11.36
C ALA A 101 -26.86 26.59 12.67
N LYS A 102 -26.40 25.80 13.64
CA LYS A 102 -26.95 25.80 14.99
C LYS A 102 -26.70 27.20 15.54
N LYS A 103 -27.70 28.08 15.49
CA LYS A 103 -27.65 29.40 16.10
C LYS A 103 -27.20 29.20 17.55
N LEU A 104 -25.95 29.54 17.87
CA LEU A 104 -25.53 29.64 19.26
C LEU A 104 -26.42 30.72 19.87
N ARG A 105 -27.38 30.28 20.69
CA ARG A 105 -28.23 31.18 21.46
C ARG A 105 -27.37 31.77 22.57
N VAL A 106 -26.65 32.85 22.25
CA VAL A 106 -25.95 33.65 23.24
C VAL A 106 -27.01 34.17 24.20
N LYS A 107 -27.00 33.70 25.45
CA LYS A 107 -27.85 34.28 26.48
C LYS A 107 -27.36 35.70 26.74
N PRO A 108 -28.25 36.71 26.78
CA PRO A 108 -27.86 38.07 27.14
C PRO A 108 -27.14 38.04 28.48
N ILE A 109 -25.95 38.64 28.52
CA ILE A 109 -25.21 38.86 29.75
C ILE A 109 -26.03 39.89 30.54
N GLU A 110 -26.60 39.48 31.68
CA GLU A 110 -27.29 40.42 32.56
C GLU A 110 -26.27 41.46 33.06
N PRO A 111 -26.56 42.77 32.91
CA PRO A 111 -25.63 43.79 33.35
C PRO A 111 -25.46 43.74 34.88
N PRO A 112 -24.27 44.11 35.40
CA PRO A 112 -23.98 44.01 36.82
C PRO A 112 -24.96 44.85 37.62
N LEU A 113 -25.51 44.27 38.70
CA LEU A 113 -26.38 44.94 39.64
C LEU A 113 -25.73 46.23 40.12
N GLN A 114 -26.32 47.38 39.78
CA GLN A 114 -25.87 48.68 40.25
C GLN A 114 -25.89 48.70 41.77
N GLU A 115 -24.73 48.99 42.36
CA GLU A 115 -24.57 49.20 43.79
C GLU A 115 -25.63 50.19 44.27
N ARG A 116 -26.44 49.72 45.23
CA ARG A 116 -27.46 50.54 45.86
C ARG A 116 -26.78 51.72 46.54
N LYS A 117 -27.05 52.93 46.04
CA LYS A 117 -26.90 54.15 46.81
C LYS A 117 -27.61 53.98 48.17
N ARG A 118 -26.85 54.09 49.25
CA ARG A 118 -27.30 54.44 50.61
C ARG A 118 -26.29 55.48 51.08
N ALA A 119 -26.69 56.75 51.06
CA ALA A 119 -27.31 57.50 52.16
C ALA A 119 -26.21 58.31 52.87
#